data_AF-A0A3D1AU52-F1
#
_entry.id   AF-A0A3D1AU52-F1
#
_cell.length_a   1.000
_cell.length_b   1.000
_cell.length_c   1.000
_cell.angle_alpha   90.00
_cell.angle_beta   90.00
_cell.angle_gamma   90.00
#
_symmetry.space_group_name_H-M   'P 1'
#
loop_
_entity.id
_entity.type
_entity.pdbx_description
1 polymer ?
#
loop_
_entity_poly.entity_id
_entity_poly.type
_entity_poly.pdbx_seq_one_letter_code
_entity_poly.pdbx_strand_id
1 'polypeptide(L)'
;GADAVDAHPAGASPFGVMDLVGNVWQMTDEFLDEHTRALVLRGGSYYQAQNSHWYFPQAYKLTEHGKYLLMAPSKDRAGTMGFRCAMDAE
;
A
#
# COMPACT_ATOMS: atom_id res chain seq x y z
N GLY A 1 0.30 15.43 -2.67
CA GLY A 1 1.29 14.36 -2.83
C GLY A 1 1.29 13.56 -1.54
N ALA A 2 2.28 12.69 -1.33
CA ALA A 2 2.45 12.08 -0.02
C ALA A 2 2.79 13.14 1.03
N ASP A 3 2.24 13.00 2.23
CA ASP A 3 2.59 13.85 3.37
C ASP A 3 3.91 13.36 4.00
N ALA A 4 4.53 14.21 4.84
CA ALA A 4 5.73 13.86 5.59
C ALA A 4 5.49 12.68 6.56
N VAL A 5 6.54 11.89 6.83
CA VAL A 5 6.50 10.58 7.54
C VAL A 5 6.15 10.63 9.04
N ASP A 6 5.67 11.77 9.51
CA ASP A 6 5.32 12.08 10.90
C ASP A 6 4.24 13.17 11.00
N ALA A 7 3.61 13.55 9.88
CA ALA A 7 2.64 14.64 9.83
C ALA A 7 1.36 14.36 10.63
N HIS A 8 1.06 13.08 10.89
CA HIS A 8 -0.20 12.64 11.49
C HIS A 8 0.02 11.79 12.76
N PRO A 9 0.58 12.36 13.85
CA PRO A 9 0.91 11.59 15.06
C PRO A 9 -0.32 11.00 15.77
N ALA A 10 -1.49 11.62 15.64
CA ALA A 10 -2.75 11.10 16.17
C ALA A 10 -3.25 9.84 15.42
N GLY A 11 -2.67 9.52 14.25
CA GLY A 11 -2.98 8.33 13.46
C GLY A 11 -2.14 7.10 13.82
N ALA A 12 -1.34 7.16 14.88
CA ALA A 12 -0.52 6.04 15.32
C ALA A 12 -1.38 4.83 15.72
N SER A 13 -0.93 3.63 15.34
CA SER A 13 -1.53 2.38 15.79
C SER A 13 -1.33 2.17 17.31
N PRO A 14 -2.00 1.17 17.92
CA PRO A 14 -1.71 0.78 19.31
C PRO A 14 -0.26 0.37 19.58
N PHE A 15 0.53 0.14 18.52
CA PHE A 15 1.96 -0.18 18.58
C PHE A 15 2.87 1.02 18.24
N GLY A 16 2.30 2.23 18.12
CA GLY A 16 3.04 3.46 17.80
C GLY A 16 3.41 3.63 16.32
N VAL A 17 2.92 2.76 15.43
CA VAL A 17 3.26 2.83 13.99
C VAL A 17 2.34 3.85 13.31
N MET A 18 2.94 4.88 12.70
CA MET A 18 2.25 5.96 11.98
C MET A 18 2.12 5.66 10.48
N ASP A 19 1.25 6.40 9.79
CA ASP A 19 1.04 6.37 8.34
C ASP A 19 0.75 4.97 7.78
N LEU A 20 -0.07 4.19 8.48
CA LEU A 20 -0.49 2.87 8.01
C LEU A 20 -1.55 2.93 6.91
N VAL A 21 -2.26 4.06 6.78
CA VAL A 21 -3.42 4.20 5.89
C VAL A 21 -3.40 5.58 5.22
N GLY A 22 -3.74 5.65 3.93
CA GLY A 22 -4.08 6.89 3.22
C GLY A 22 -2.91 7.71 2.66
N ASN A 23 -1.65 7.40 2.97
CA ASN A 23 -0.50 8.13 2.43
C ASN A 23 0.01 7.50 1.12
N VAL A 24 0.61 6.30 1.20
CA VAL A 24 1.03 5.52 0.03
C VAL A 24 0.60 4.06 0.18
N TRP A 25 0.33 3.41 -0.95
CA TRP A 25 0.15 1.97 -0.99
C TRP A 25 1.44 1.29 -0.54
N GLN A 26 1.37 0.52 0.52
CA GLN A 26 2.52 -0.17 1.09
C GLN A 26 2.67 -1.55 0.46
N MET A 27 3.80 -1.76 -0.21
CA MET A 27 4.20 -3.07 -0.74
C MET A 27 4.47 -4.03 0.43
N THR A 28 3.93 -5.24 0.31
CA THR A 28 4.17 -6.34 1.26
C THR A 28 4.79 -7.52 0.51
N ASP A 29 4.16 -8.69 0.51
CA ASP A 29 4.68 -9.89 -0.11
C ASP A 29 4.34 -9.98 -1.61
N GLU A 30 5.24 -10.64 -2.33
CA GLU A 30 5.03 -11.09 -3.70
C GLU A 30 4.50 -12.52 -3.71
N PHE A 31 3.47 -12.76 -4.52
CA PHE A 31 2.89 -14.06 -4.76
C PHE A 31 3.03 -14.42 -6.24
N LEU A 32 3.56 -15.60 -6.51
CA LEU A 32 3.73 -16.14 -7.86
C LEU A 32 2.95 -17.46 -7.97
N ASP A 33 2.13 -17.57 -9.01
CA ASP A 33 1.51 -18.80 -9.46
C ASP A 33 1.91 -19.14 -10.90
N GLU A 34 1.32 -20.18 -11.49
CA GLU A 34 1.64 -20.64 -12.85
C GLU A 34 1.44 -19.55 -13.93
N HIS A 35 0.56 -18.58 -13.68
CA HIS A 35 0.11 -17.63 -14.70
C HIS A 35 0.30 -16.16 -14.30
N THR A 36 0.43 -15.86 -13.02
CA THR A 36 0.46 -14.49 -12.50
C THR A 36 1.49 -14.30 -11.41
N ARG A 37 2.03 -13.09 -11.37
CA ARG A 37 2.89 -12.59 -10.31
C ARG A 37 2.27 -11.31 -9.78
N ALA A 38 2.08 -11.20 -8.46
CA ALA A 38 1.35 -10.09 -7.88
C ALA A 38 1.90 -9.67 -6.52
N LEU A 39 1.83 -8.37 -6.24
CA LEU A 39 2.08 -7.83 -4.91
C LEU A 39 0.76 -7.61 -4.17
N VAL A 40 0.79 -7.91 -2.87
CA VAL A 40 -0.25 -7.44 -1.95
C VAL A 40 0.09 -6.01 -1.50
N LEU A 41 -0.87 -5.10 -1.68
CA LEU A 41 -0.77 -3.69 -1.29
C LEU A 41 -1.73 -3.37 -0.14
N ARG A 42 -1.26 -2.58 0.82
CA ARG A 42 -2.01 -2.21 2.04
C ARG A 42 -2.14 -0.70 2.20
N GLY A 43 -3.19 -0.27 2.90
CA GLY A 43 -3.33 1.08 3.44
C GLY A 43 -3.93 2.13 2.50
N GLY A 44 -3.93 1.93 1.18
CA GLY A 44 -4.38 2.97 0.25
C GLY A 44 -3.34 4.10 0.07
N SER A 45 -3.68 5.11 -0.73
CA SER A 45 -2.80 6.24 -1.02
C SER A 45 -3.52 7.59 -0.98
N TYR A 46 -2.76 8.68 -0.99
CA TYR A 46 -3.28 10.05 -0.99
C TYR A 46 -4.17 10.35 -2.21
N TYR A 47 -4.00 9.59 -3.29
CA TYR A 47 -4.79 9.75 -4.51
C TYR A 47 -6.07 8.93 -4.44
N GLN A 48 -7.21 9.62 -4.40
CA GLN A 48 -8.55 9.04 -4.47
C GLN A 48 -9.19 9.43 -5.80
N ALA A 49 -9.20 8.50 -6.74
CA ALA A 49 -9.87 8.73 -8.01
C ALA A 49 -11.39 8.82 -7.79
N GLN A 50 -12.01 9.86 -8.33
CA GLN A 50 -13.44 10.12 -8.20
C GLN A 50 -14.18 9.77 -9.50
N ASN A 51 -15.51 9.70 -9.41
CA ASN A 51 -16.44 9.66 -10.57
C ASN A 51 -16.46 8.36 -11.40
N SER A 52 -15.79 7.29 -10.99
CA SER A 52 -15.94 5.98 -11.64
C SER A 52 -15.69 4.83 -10.67
N HIS A 53 -16.56 3.81 -10.72
CA HIS A 53 -16.42 2.57 -9.96
C HIS A 53 -15.30 1.66 -10.51
N TRP A 54 -14.79 1.95 -11.71
CA TRP A 54 -13.67 1.20 -12.29
C TRP A 54 -12.32 1.53 -11.64
N TYR A 55 -12.25 2.62 -10.87
CA TYR A 55 -11.04 2.94 -10.15
C TYR A 55 -10.85 2.04 -8.94
N PHE A 56 -9.58 1.76 -8.69
CA PHE A 56 -9.18 0.88 -7.62
C PHE A 56 -9.60 1.44 -6.26
N PRO A 57 -10.41 0.70 -5.47
CA PRO A 57 -10.86 1.16 -4.18
C PRO A 57 -9.70 1.24 -3.19
N GLN A 58 -9.83 2.12 -2.20
CA GLN A 58 -8.87 2.22 -1.12
C GLN A 58 -9.08 1.07 -0.12
N ALA A 59 -7.98 0.52 0.41
CA ALA A 59 -8.02 -0.57 1.38
C ALA A 59 -7.67 -0.05 2.77
N TYR A 60 -8.63 0.65 3.40
CA TYR A 60 -8.42 1.30 4.69
C TYR A 60 -8.54 0.33 5.87
N LYS A 61 -9.28 -0.77 5.70
CA LYS A 61 -9.45 -1.75 6.78
C LYS A 61 -8.32 -2.78 6.79
N LEU A 62 -8.04 -3.33 7.97
CA LEU A 62 -7.09 -4.43 8.13
C LEU A 62 -7.50 -5.71 7.37
N THR A 63 -8.77 -5.87 7.05
CA THR A 63 -9.27 -7.02 6.27
C THR A 63 -9.27 -6.79 4.76
N GLU A 64 -8.86 -5.60 4.29
CA GLU A 64 -8.88 -5.22 2.88
C GLU A 64 -7.45 -5.12 2.34
N HIS A 65 -7.24 -5.49 1.09
CA HIS A 65 -5.96 -5.32 0.40
C HIS A 65 -6.17 -5.07 -1.08
N GLY A 66 -5.17 -4.45 -1.70
CA GLY A 66 -5.05 -4.39 -3.14
C GLY A 66 -4.21 -5.54 -3.69
N LYS A 67 -4.56 -6.05 -4.87
CA LYS A 67 -3.70 -6.97 -5.65
C LYS A 67 -3.15 -6.23 -6.86
N TYR A 68 -1.84 -6.10 -6.95
CA TYR A 68 -1.17 -5.42 -8.05
C TYR A 68 -0.42 -6.44 -8.92
N LEU A 69 -0.87 -6.62 -10.16
CA LEU A 69 -0.24 -7.54 -11.12
C LEU A 69 1.09 -6.96 -11.60
N LEU A 70 2.15 -7.75 -11.48
CA LEU A 70 3.50 -7.39 -11.88
C LEU A 70 3.78 -7.85 -13.31
N MET A 71 4.18 -6.92 -14.16
CA MET A 71 4.41 -7.17 -15.57
C MET A 71 5.88 -7.49 -15.87
N ALA A 72 6.82 -6.79 -15.24
CA ALA A 72 8.26 -7.01 -15.42
C ALA A 72 9.11 -6.26 -14.39
N PRO A 73 10.28 -6.81 -14.00
CA PRO A 73 11.22 -6.10 -13.13
C PRO A 73 11.48 -4.65 -13.59
N SER A 74 11.47 -3.73 -12.63
CA SER A 74 11.71 -2.29 -12.83
C SER A 74 10.68 -1.51 -13.65
N LYS A 75 9.62 -2.14 -14.19
CA LYS A 75 8.52 -1.45 -14.87
C LYS A 75 7.34 -1.13 -13.95
N ASP A 76 7.14 -1.97 -12.94
CA ASP A 76 5.99 -1.92 -12.04
C ASP A 76 6.19 -0.87 -10.93
N ARG A 77 5.99 0.41 -11.28
CA ARG A 77 6.16 1.56 -10.36
C ARG A 77 5.03 2.57 -10.49
N ALA A 78 4.64 3.19 -9.38
CA ALA A 78 3.70 4.30 -9.33
C ALA A 78 4.10 5.29 -8.23
N GLY A 79 3.87 6.58 -8.44
CA GLY A 79 4.17 7.62 -7.43
C GLY A 79 3.34 7.53 -6.15
N THR A 80 2.29 6.71 -6.16
CA THR A 80 1.42 6.40 -5.02
C THR A 80 1.78 5.09 -4.31
N MET A 81 2.81 4.38 -4.78
CA MET A 81 3.32 3.16 -4.16
C MET A 81 4.61 3.44 -3.41
N GLY A 82 4.75 2.81 -2.24
CA GLY A 82 5.94 2.87 -1.40
C GLY A 82 6.13 1.56 -0.63
N PHE A 83 7.04 1.59 0.33
CA PHE A 83 7.39 0.42 1.14
C PHE A 83 7.52 0.80 2.60
N ARG A 84 7.43 -0.22 3.45
CA ARG A 84 7.75 -0.12 4.88
C ARG A 84 8.66 -1.28 5.24
N CYS A 85 9.74 -0.98 5.95
CA CYS A 85 10.63 -2.01 6.45
C CYS A 85 10.00 -2.73 7.64
N ALA A 86 10.20 -4.03 7.71
CA ALA A 86 9.90 -4.87 8.86
C ALA A 86 11.14 -5.72 9.18
N MET A 87 11.21 -6.24 10.40
CA MET A 87 12.24 -7.17 10.84
C MET A 87 11.64 -8.20 11.79
N ASP A 88 12.27 -9.37 11.88
CA ASP A 88 11.89 -10.39 12.85
C ASP A 88 12.13 -9.89 14.28
N ALA A 89 11.24 -10.30 15.20
CA ALA A 89 11.46 -10.13 16.63
C ALA A 89 12.48 -11.18 17.11
N GLU A 90 13.32 -10.80 18.06
CA GLU A 90 14.33 -11.68 18.68
C GLU A 90 13.69 -12.84 19.46
#